data_AF-A0AA38UM01-F1
#
_entry.id   AF-A0AA38UM01-F1
#
_cell.length_a   1.000
_cell.length_b   1.000
_cell.length_c   1.000
_cell.angle_alpha   90.00
_cell.angle_beta   90.00
_cell.angle_gamma   90.00
#
_symmetry.space_group_name_H-M   'P 1'
#
loop_
_entity.id
_entity.type
_entity.pdbx_description
1 polymer ?
#
loop_
_entity_poly.entity_id
_entity_poly.type
_entity_poly.pdbx_seq_one_letter_code
_entity_poly.pdbx_strand_id
1 'polypeptide(L)'
;VGEGYCETSWIWREGGTGDLVDQATLDEFVRVEWCKTHARAKRWMEEVGLLEEEKRRVLVSLEYHAKEWEGQATYDGPLSAGKDTVHMEGVRAYALSQAAVFRALAKRFVGLWK
;
A
#
# COMPACT_ATOMS: atom_id res chain seq x y z
N VAL A 1 9.08 -10.71 41.84
CA VAL A 1 8.45 -9.52 42.43
C VAL A 1 7.03 -9.50 41.89
N GLY A 2 6.03 -9.70 42.75
CA GLY A 2 4.65 -9.91 42.31
C GLY A 2 4.02 -8.62 41.80
N GLU A 3 3.25 -8.69 40.72
CA GLU A 3 2.47 -7.60 40.12
C GLU A 3 1.28 -7.14 40.99
N GLY A 4 1.25 -7.50 42.28
CA GLY A 4 0.14 -7.22 43.21
C GLY A 4 -0.06 -5.74 43.58
N TYR A 5 0.79 -4.84 43.07
CA TYR A 5 0.68 -3.39 43.24
C TYR A 5 0.43 -2.63 41.93
N CYS A 6 0.08 -3.32 40.84
CA CYS A 6 -0.32 -2.63 39.61
C CYS A 6 -1.73 -2.05 39.83
N GLU A 7 -1.82 -0.74 40.07
CA GLU A 7 -3.12 -0.06 40.20
C GLU A 7 -3.92 -0.26 38.92
N THR A 8 -5.12 -0.82 39.07
CA THR A 8 -6.04 -1.05 37.95
C THR A 8 -6.32 0.27 37.24
N SER A 9 -6.00 0.31 35.94
CA SER A 9 -6.17 1.50 35.09
C SER A 9 -7.58 2.09 35.22
N TRP A 10 -7.67 3.41 35.21
CA TRP A 10 -8.91 4.18 35.42
C TRP A 10 -10.05 3.79 34.47
N ILE A 11 -9.73 3.22 33.29
CA ILE A 11 -10.70 2.70 32.32
C ILE A 11 -11.52 1.51 32.85
N TRP A 12 -11.04 0.86 33.92
CA TRP A 12 -11.70 -0.26 34.60
C TRP A 12 -12.33 0.16 35.93
N ARG A 13 -12.55 1.45 36.12
CA ARG A 13 -13.24 2.02 37.29
C ARG A 13 -14.57 2.61 36.86
N GLU A 14 -15.57 2.47 37.72
CA GLU A 14 -16.91 2.97 37.46
C GLU A 14 -16.91 4.51 37.42
N GLY A 15 -17.49 5.08 36.36
CA GLY A 15 -17.53 6.52 36.12
C GLY A 15 -18.46 7.24 37.11
N GLY A 16 -17.93 7.58 38.29
CA GLY A 16 -18.64 8.34 39.32
C GLY A 16 -18.22 7.96 40.75
N THR A 17 -17.84 6.70 40.98
CA THR A 17 -17.57 6.14 42.31
C THR A 17 -16.08 5.86 42.54
N GLY A 18 -15.30 5.62 41.47
CA GLY A 18 -13.87 5.26 41.56
C GLY A 18 -13.61 3.80 41.95
N ASP A 19 -14.68 3.05 42.25
CA ASP A 19 -14.67 1.62 42.53
C ASP A 19 -14.43 0.79 41.26
N LEU A 20 -13.98 -0.45 41.43
CA LEU A 20 -13.83 -1.40 40.33
C LEU A 20 -15.22 -1.73 39.76
N VAL A 21 -15.34 -1.77 38.44
CA VAL A 21 -16.56 -2.28 37.79
C VAL A 21 -16.82 -3.72 38.23
N ASP A 22 -18.09 -4.11 38.35
CA ASP A 22 -18.42 -5.48 38.73
C ASP A 22 -17.83 -6.51 37.74
N GLN A 23 -17.65 -7.74 38.19
CA GLN A 23 -17.00 -8.78 37.38
C GLN A 23 -17.75 -9.05 36.07
N ALA A 24 -19.09 -8.96 36.06
CA ALA A 24 -19.90 -9.20 34.87
C ALA A 24 -19.66 -8.13 33.79
N THR A 25 -19.55 -6.87 34.21
CA THR A 25 -19.28 -5.72 33.35
C THR A 25 -17.83 -5.73 32.86
N LEU A 26 -16.87 -6.11 33.72
CA LEU A 26 -15.49 -6.35 33.32
C LEU A 26 -15.39 -7.44 32.25
N ASP A 27 -16.09 -8.57 32.43
CA ASP A 27 -16.11 -9.67 31.45
C ASP A 27 -16.75 -9.25 30.11
N GLU A 28 -17.73 -8.35 30.15
CA GLU A 28 -18.31 -7.76 28.94
C GLU A 28 -17.32 -6.84 28.23
N PHE A 29 -16.67 -5.93 28.96
CA PHE A 29 -15.64 -5.05 28.41
C PHE A 29 -14.48 -5.83 27.80
N VAL A 30 -14.00 -6.89 28.47
CA VAL A 30 -12.95 -7.77 27.93
C VAL A 30 -13.42 -8.45 26.65
N ARG A 31 -14.66 -8.93 26.58
CA ARG A 31 -15.23 -9.52 25.35
C ARG A 31 -15.31 -8.50 24.22
N VAL A 32 -15.75 -7.28 24.50
CA VAL A 32 -15.81 -6.19 23.51
C VAL A 32 -14.42 -5.83 23.00
N GLU A 33 -13.44 -5.65 23.89
CA GLU A 33 -12.06 -5.35 23.49
C GLU A 33 -11.40 -6.51 22.74
N TRP A 34 -11.70 -7.75 23.12
CA TRP A 34 -11.28 -8.92 22.34
C TRP A 34 -11.88 -8.90 20.93
N CYS A 35 -13.18 -8.64 20.77
CA CYS A 35 -13.82 -8.53 19.46
C CYS A 35 -13.19 -7.42 18.60
N LYS A 36 -12.92 -6.24 19.19
CA LYS A 36 -12.26 -5.12 18.48
C LYS A 36 -10.85 -5.47 18.03
N THR A 37 -10.04 -6.04 18.94
CA THR A 37 -8.66 -6.43 18.66
C THR A 37 -8.61 -7.57 17.64
N HIS A 38 -9.51 -8.56 17.74
CA HIS A 38 -9.67 -9.64 16.77
C HIS A 38 -10.04 -9.11 15.38
N ALA A 39 -11.03 -8.20 15.29
CA ALA A 39 -11.43 -7.58 14.03
C ALA A 39 -10.27 -6.78 13.40
N ARG A 40 -9.49 -6.05 14.20
CA ARG A 40 -8.30 -5.33 13.72
C ARG A 40 -7.23 -6.31 13.21
N ALA A 41 -6.98 -7.40 13.93
CA ALA A 41 -6.04 -8.43 13.51
C ALA A 41 -6.47 -9.08 12.18
N LYS A 42 -7.77 -9.38 12.01
CA LYS A 42 -8.35 -9.89 10.76
C LYS A 42 -8.12 -8.92 9.60
N ARG A 43 -8.47 -7.65 9.78
CA ARG A 43 -8.24 -6.61 8.76
C ARG A 43 -6.76 -6.47 8.40
N TRP A 44 -5.87 -6.47 9.39
CA TRP A 44 -4.43 -6.37 9.15
C TRP A 44 -3.93 -7.54 8.27
N MET A 45 -4.40 -8.76 8.52
CA MET A 45 -4.05 -9.90 7.66
C MET A 45 -4.52 -9.72 6.22
N GLU A 46 -5.73 -9.17 6.01
CA GLU A 46 -6.23 -8.84 4.68
C GLU A 46 -5.38 -7.76 4.00
N GLU A 47 -5.05 -6.68 4.72
CA GLU A 47 -4.22 -5.58 4.22
C GLU A 47 -2.82 -6.04 3.82
N VAL A 48 -2.20 -6.93 4.59
CA VAL A 48 -0.90 -7.53 4.22
C VAL A 48 -1.02 -8.31 2.90
N GLY A 49 -2.08 -9.11 2.74
CA GLY A 49 -2.32 -9.83 1.48
C GLY A 49 -2.56 -8.89 0.29
N LEU A 50 -3.34 -7.82 0.49
CA LEU A 50 -3.59 -6.80 -0.53
C LEU A 50 -2.31 -6.05 -0.91
N LEU A 51 -1.44 -5.75 0.05
CA LEU A 51 -0.17 -5.07 -0.19
C LEU A 51 0.77 -5.91 -1.05
N GLU A 52 0.85 -7.22 -0.80
CA GLU A 52 1.64 -8.14 -1.63
C GLU A 52 1.14 -8.18 -3.08
N GLU A 53 -0.18 -8.25 -3.28
CA GLU A 53 -0.76 -8.17 -4.62
C GLU A 53 -0.54 -6.80 -5.28
N GLU A 54 -0.58 -5.71 -4.51
CA GLU A 54 -0.34 -4.37 -5.04
C GLU A 54 1.11 -4.21 -5.50
N LYS A 55 2.09 -4.70 -4.73
CA LYS A 55 3.50 -4.77 -5.17
C LYS A 55 3.60 -5.49 -6.53
N ARG A 56 2.98 -6.66 -6.66
CA ARG A 56 2.99 -7.42 -7.91
C ARG A 56 2.34 -6.64 -9.06
N ARG A 57 1.19 -6.01 -8.82
CA ARG A 57 0.47 -5.20 -9.82
C ARG A 57 1.26 -3.98 -10.27
N VAL A 58 1.92 -3.28 -9.35
CA VAL A 58 2.77 -2.13 -9.69
C VAL A 58 3.87 -2.52 -10.67
N LEU A 59 4.54 -3.67 -10.48
CA LEU A 59 5.57 -4.13 -11.43
C LEU A 59 4.98 -4.40 -12.82
N VAL A 60 3.81 -5.04 -12.89
CA VAL A 60 3.12 -5.32 -14.15
C VAL A 60 2.71 -4.03 -14.86
N SER A 61 2.15 -3.07 -14.12
CA SER A 61 1.75 -1.76 -14.64
C SER A 61 2.94 -0.96 -15.17
N LEU A 62 4.08 -0.97 -14.46
CA LEU A 62 5.30 -0.30 -14.93
C LEU A 62 5.81 -0.89 -16.25
N GLU A 63 5.82 -2.22 -16.39
CA GLU A 63 6.20 -2.88 -17.65
C GLU A 63 5.19 -2.63 -18.77
N TYR A 64 3.89 -2.61 -18.45
CA TYR A 64 2.84 -2.23 -19.40
C TYR A 64 3.06 -0.80 -19.93
N HIS A 65 3.30 0.17 -19.04
CA HIS A 65 3.60 1.54 -19.45
C HIS A 65 4.90 1.67 -20.24
N ALA A 66 5.94 0.90 -19.91
CA ALA A 66 7.17 0.88 -20.69
C ALA A 66 6.91 0.44 -22.15
N LYS A 67 6.08 -0.58 -22.35
CA LYS A 67 5.69 -1.06 -23.69
C LYS A 67 4.82 -0.05 -24.45
N GLU A 68 3.90 0.62 -23.77
CA GLU A 68 3.11 1.72 -24.35
C GLU A 68 4.04 2.81 -24.91
N TRP A 69 5.06 3.23 -24.14
CA TRP A 69 6.05 4.19 -24.60
C TRP A 69 6.89 3.67 -25.78
N GLU A 70 7.26 2.40 -25.81
CA GLU A 70 7.94 1.81 -26.97
C GLU A 70 7.07 1.82 -28.23
N GLY A 71 5.77 1.54 -28.09
CA GLY A 71 4.83 1.64 -29.21
C GLY A 71 4.72 3.05 -29.77
N GLN A 72 4.78 4.07 -28.90
CA GLN A 72 4.77 5.48 -29.30
C GLN A 72 6.04 5.89 -30.05
N ALA A 73 7.18 5.22 -29.81
CA ALA A 73 8.43 5.47 -30.52
C ALA A 73 8.34 5.14 -32.03
N THR A 74 7.36 4.33 -32.42
CA THR A 74 7.07 3.91 -33.81
C THR A 74 5.75 4.47 -34.33
N TYR A 75 5.19 5.50 -33.69
CA TYR A 75 3.90 6.07 -34.08
C TYR A 75 3.97 6.71 -35.47
N ASP A 76 3.14 6.22 -36.39
CA ASP A 76 2.97 6.75 -37.75
C ASP A 76 1.50 7.05 -38.04
N GLY A 77 0.90 7.88 -37.18
CA GLY A 77 -0.49 8.33 -37.33
C GLY A 77 -0.62 9.79 -37.77
N PRO A 78 -1.83 10.36 -37.79
CA PRO A 78 -2.10 11.71 -38.31
C PRO A 78 -1.26 12.83 -37.70
N LEU A 79 -0.79 12.65 -36.45
CA LEU A 79 0.05 13.63 -35.75
C LEU A 79 1.51 13.65 -36.25
N SER A 80 1.95 12.61 -36.97
CA SER A 80 3.27 12.51 -37.63
C SER A 80 3.29 13.21 -39.00
N ALA A 81 2.12 13.44 -39.61
CA ALA A 81 2.03 13.99 -40.96
C ALA A 81 2.58 15.43 -41.03
N GLY A 82 3.51 15.67 -41.96
CA GLY A 82 4.10 16.98 -42.19
C GLY A 82 5.15 17.43 -41.16
N LYS A 83 5.61 16.52 -40.28
CA LYS A 83 6.73 16.78 -39.37
C LYS A 83 8.07 16.46 -40.03
N ASP A 84 9.10 17.19 -39.63
CA ASP A 84 10.46 16.96 -40.11
C ASP A 84 11.09 15.74 -39.41
N THR A 85 12.18 15.23 -40.00
CA THR A 85 12.88 14.04 -39.50
C THR A 85 13.44 14.26 -38.10
N VAL A 86 13.90 15.48 -37.80
CA VAL A 86 14.47 15.85 -36.49
C VAL A 86 13.42 15.78 -35.39
N HIS A 87 12.19 16.25 -35.64
CA HIS A 87 11.10 16.12 -34.68
C HIS A 87 10.76 14.66 -34.39
N MET A 88 10.70 13.82 -35.44
CA MET A 88 10.43 12.39 -35.30
C MET A 88 11.51 11.65 -34.52
N GLU A 89 12.78 11.98 -34.75
CA GLU A 89 13.90 11.47 -33.97
C GLU A 89 13.82 11.88 -32.50
N GLY A 90 13.45 13.13 -32.22
CA GLY A 90 13.26 13.63 -30.86
C GLY A 90 12.14 12.92 -30.11
N VAL A 91 10.98 12.72 -30.75
CA VAL A 91 9.86 11.96 -30.18
C VAL A 91 10.27 10.53 -29.89
N ARG A 92 10.94 9.87 -30.83
CA ARG A 92 11.46 8.51 -30.66
C ARG A 92 12.43 8.42 -29.48
N ALA A 93 13.41 9.32 -29.41
CA ALA A 93 14.39 9.35 -28.34
C ALA A 93 13.73 9.57 -26.97
N TYR A 94 12.76 10.48 -26.89
CA TYR A 94 12.02 10.73 -25.66
C TYR A 94 11.19 9.52 -25.23
N ALA A 95 10.44 8.90 -26.14
CA ALA A 95 9.63 7.73 -25.86
C ALA A 95 10.47 6.56 -25.34
N LEU A 96 11.62 6.29 -25.98
CA LEU A 96 12.55 5.26 -25.51
C LEU A 96 13.16 5.60 -24.14
N SER A 97 13.46 6.87 -23.88
CA SER A 97 13.92 7.33 -22.57
C SER A 97 12.87 7.09 -21.48
N GLN A 98 11.59 7.41 -21.75
CA GLN A 98 10.50 7.12 -20.83
C GLN A 98 10.37 5.63 -20.55
N ALA A 99 10.39 4.78 -21.58
CA ALA A 99 10.36 3.33 -21.41
C ALA A 99 11.50 2.82 -20.50
N ALA A 100 12.71 3.37 -20.66
CA ALA A 100 13.85 3.06 -19.80
C ALA A 100 13.63 3.49 -18.34
N VAL A 101 13.03 4.66 -18.09
CA VAL A 101 12.70 5.13 -16.73
C VAL A 101 11.71 4.19 -16.04
N PHE A 102 10.63 3.77 -16.72
CA PHE A 102 9.66 2.84 -16.16
C PHE A 102 10.30 1.50 -15.77
N ARG A 103 11.16 0.96 -16.63
CA ARG A 103 11.91 -0.28 -16.33
C ARG A 103 12.92 -0.10 -15.20
N ALA A 104 13.56 1.06 -15.10
CA ALA A 104 14.47 1.38 -13.99
C ALA A 104 13.71 1.44 -12.65
N LEU A 105 12.52 2.05 -12.64
CA LEU A 105 11.64 2.05 -11.47
C LEU A 105 11.21 0.64 -11.08
N ALA A 106 10.79 -0.18 -12.04
CA ALA A 106 10.42 -1.58 -11.79
C ALA A 106 11.60 -2.36 -11.18
N LYS A 107 12.81 -2.23 -11.74
CA LYS A 107 14.02 -2.85 -11.21
C LYS A 107 14.34 -2.40 -9.78
N ARG A 108 14.16 -1.11 -9.48
CA ARG A 108 14.35 -0.56 -8.14
C ARG A 108 13.35 -1.16 -7.16
N PHE A 109 12.07 -1.24 -7.52
CA PHE A 109 11.04 -1.84 -6.66
C PHE A 109 11.26 -3.33 -6.45
N VAL A 110 11.67 -4.09 -7.48
CA VAL A 110 12.10 -5.49 -7.31
C VAL A 110 13.25 -5.60 -6.31
N GLY A 111 14.19 -4.65 -6.30
CA GLY A 111 15.28 -4.63 -5.32
C GLY A 111 14.83 -4.26 -3.89
N LEU A 112 13.82 -3.40 -3.75
CA LEU A 112 13.28 -2.95 -2.45
C LEU A 112 12.30 -3.93 -1.83
N TRP A 113 11.59 -4.72 -2.63
CA TRP A 113 10.54 -5.65 -2.18
C TRP A 113 11.01 -7.10 -2.03
N LYS A 114 12.33 -7.33 -1.97
CA LYS A 114 12.91 -8.62 -1.58
C LYS A 114 12.73 -8.90 -0.10
#